data_AF-A0A352IXT1-F1
#
_entry.id   AF-A0A352IXT1-F1
#
_cell.length_a   1.000
_cell.length_b   1.000
_cell.length_c   1.000
_cell.angle_alpha   90.00
_cell.angle_beta   90.00
_cell.angle_gamma   90.00
#
_symmetry.space_group_name_H-M   'P 1'
#
loop_
_entity.id
_entity.type
_entity.pdbx_description
1 polymer ?
#
loop_
_entity_poly.entity_id
_entity_poly.type
_entity_poly.pdbx_seq_one_letter_code
_entity_poly.pdbx_strand_id
1 'polypeptide(L)'
;MATKSSSEIIRDGLWDNNPALVQVLGLCPLLAVTSTVVNAIGLGLATLMVLMGSNLAVSLIRNFVSESVRLPAFVMIIASFVTCAELLMQAFTYELYLILGIFIPLIVTNCAILGRADAFASRNPPLPALLDGAMMGLGFLAVLVVLGGLRELIGQGTLFVDMH
;
A
#
# COMPACT_ATOMS: atom_id res chain seq x y z
N MET A 1 12.12 0.27 -23.15
CA MET A 1 11.01 -0.63 -22.76
C MET A 1 11.63 -1.81 -22.05
N ALA A 2 11.47 -1.93 -20.73
CA ALA A 2 12.05 -3.04 -20.00
C ALA A 2 11.09 -4.24 -20.07
N THR A 3 11.50 -5.25 -20.83
CA THR A 3 10.91 -6.59 -20.88
C THR A 3 11.28 -7.33 -19.59
N LYS A 4 10.82 -6.88 -18.42
CA LYS A 4 10.94 -7.69 -17.19
C LYS A 4 9.88 -8.78 -17.23
N SER A 5 10.34 -10.03 -17.15
CA SER A 5 9.47 -11.21 -17.13
C SER A 5 8.58 -11.16 -15.89
N SER A 6 7.31 -11.57 -15.97
CA SER A 6 6.37 -11.58 -14.83
C SER A 6 6.96 -12.29 -13.60
N SER A 7 7.86 -13.26 -13.80
CA SER A 7 8.54 -13.98 -12.74
C SER A 7 9.61 -13.15 -11.99
N GLU A 8 10.22 -12.15 -12.64
CA GLU A 8 11.18 -11.23 -12.00
C GLU A 8 10.45 -10.17 -11.17
N ILE A 9 9.29 -9.70 -11.64
CA ILE A 9 8.46 -8.73 -10.88
C ILE A 9 7.92 -9.37 -9.59
N ILE A 10 7.55 -10.65 -9.66
CA ILE A 10 7.12 -11.44 -8.49
C ILE A 10 8.29 -11.65 -7.51
N ARG A 11 9.50 -11.96 -8.00
CA ARG A 11 10.70 -12.09 -7.14
C ARG A 11 11.14 -10.78 -6.51
N ASP A 12 11.10 -9.67 -7.26
CA ASP A 12 11.47 -8.34 -6.76
C ASP A 12 10.48 -7.84 -5.71
N GLY A 13 9.17 -8.05 -5.89
CA GLY A 13 8.15 -7.63 -4.93
C GLY A 13 8.16 -8.42 -3.62
N LEU A 14 8.57 -9.69 -3.66
CA LEU A 14 8.48 -10.60 -2.51
C LEU A 14 9.80 -10.79 -1.75
N TRP A 15 10.98 -10.68 -2.40
CA TRP A 15 12.27 -11.03 -1.79
C TRP A 15 13.40 -10.00 -1.95
N ASP A 16 13.66 -9.47 -3.15
CA ASP A 16 14.86 -8.63 -3.40
C ASP A 16 14.63 -7.10 -3.28
N ASN A 17 13.40 -6.60 -3.44
CA ASN A 17 13.09 -5.16 -3.48
C ASN A 17 11.88 -4.77 -2.63
N ASN A 18 11.60 -5.52 -1.56
CA ASN A 18 10.45 -5.25 -0.70
C ASN A 18 10.55 -3.82 -0.09
N PRO A 19 9.58 -2.91 -0.33
CA PRO A 19 9.66 -1.52 0.10
C PRO A 19 9.85 -1.35 1.62
N ALA A 20 9.32 -2.30 2.40
CA ALA A 20 9.42 -2.28 3.86
C ALA A 20 10.76 -2.82 4.39
N LEU A 21 11.37 -3.85 3.77
CA LEU A 21 12.58 -4.50 4.28
C LEU A 21 13.88 -3.94 3.68
N VAL A 22 13.87 -3.58 2.39
CA VAL A 22 15.08 -3.18 1.64
C VAL A 22 15.11 -1.68 1.40
N GLN A 23 13.95 -1.06 1.16
CA GLN A 23 13.86 0.37 0.84
C GLN A 23 13.61 1.26 2.06
N VAL A 24 13.17 0.70 3.19
CA VAL A 24 12.82 1.45 4.42
C VAL A 24 11.77 2.55 4.14
N LEU A 25 10.91 2.34 3.14
CA LEU A 25 9.80 3.23 2.80
C LEU A 25 8.49 2.69 3.39
N GLY A 26 7.64 3.58 3.90
CA GLY A 26 6.35 3.20 4.50
C GLY A 26 6.41 2.92 6.02
N LEU A 27 7.44 3.43 6.72
CA LEU A 27 7.58 3.29 8.17
C LEU A 27 6.43 3.92 8.97
N CYS A 28 5.83 5.01 8.47
CA CYS A 28 4.77 5.74 9.20
C CYS A 28 3.57 4.84 9.54
N PRO A 29 2.91 4.17 8.56
CA PRO A 29 1.84 3.22 8.87
C PRO A 29 2.35 1.96 9.59
N LEU A 30 3.57 1.52 9.29
CA LEU A 30 4.19 0.37 9.93
C LEU A 30 4.35 0.55 11.45
N LEU A 31 4.79 1.71 11.91
CA LEU A 31 5.00 1.95 13.34
C LEU A 31 3.69 2.27 14.07
N ALA A 32 2.76 2.96 13.40
CA ALA A 32 1.54 3.46 14.01
C ALA A 32 0.43 2.40 14.17
N VAL A 33 0.29 1.47 13.21
CA VAL A 33 -0.93 0.62 13.10
C VAL A 33 -0.67 -0.87 13.38
N THR A 34 0.59 -1.29 13.57
CA THR A 34 0.95 -2.69 13.89
C THR A 34 0.81 -3.03 15.37
N SER A 35 -0.08 -2.37 16.11
CA SER A 35 -0.37 -2.72 17.50
C SER A 35 -1.18 -4.02 17.62
N THR A 36 -2.05 -4.29 16.65
CA THR A 36 -2.85 -5.52 16.56
C THR A 36 -2.81 -6.09 15.13
N VAL A 37 -2.97 -7.40 15.00
CA VAL A 37 -3.02 -8.13 13.73
C VAL A 37 -4.22 -7.68 12.90
N VAL A 38 -5.38 -7.46 13.53
CA VAL A 38 -6.62 -7.06 12.83
C VAL A 38 -6.45 -5.71 12.14
N ASN A 39 -5.87 -4.73 12.84
CA ASN A 39 -5.58 -3.41 12.27
C ASN A 39 -4.52 -3.49 11.17
N ALA A 40 -3.49 -4.32 11.37
CA ALA A 40 -2.44 -4.54 10.38
C ALA A 40 -2.98 -5.16 9.08
N ILE A 41 -3.88 -6.14 9.17
CA ILE A 41 -4.55 -6.76 8.00
C ILE A 41 -5.46 -5.74 7.31
N GLY A 42 -6.28 -5.02 8.09
CA GLY A 42 -7.19 -4.00 7.58
C GLY A 42 -6.49 -2.92 6.78
N LEU A 43 -5.44 -2.34 7.36
CA LEU A 43 -4.63 -1.33 6.69
C LEU A 43 -3.84 -1.94 5.51
N GLY A 44 -3.29 -3.13 5.66
CA GLY A 44 -2.56 -3.83 4.60
C GLY A 44 -3.42 -4.08 3.36
N LEU A 45 -4.67 -4.54 3.55
CA LEU A 45 -5.60 -4.74 2.44
C LEU A 45 -6.02 -3.43 1.79
N ALA A 46 -6.28 -2.39 2.58
CA ALA A 46 -6.62 -1.07 2.07
C ALA A 46 -5.48 -0.49 1.19
N THR A 47 -4.25 -0.55 1.71
CA THR A 47 -3.07 -0.07 1.00
C THR A 47 -2.78 -0.88 -0.27
N LEU A 48 -3.00 -2.20 -0.25
CA LEU A 48 -2.89 -3.05 -1.44
C LEU A 48 -3.90 -2.63 -2.53
N MET A 49 -5.16 -2.44 -2.17
CA MET A 49 -6.20 -2.02 -3.12
C MET A 49 -5.88 -0.64 -3.73
N VAL A 50 -5.50 0.32 -2.88
CA VAL A 50 -5.12 1.68 -3.30
C VAL A 50 -3.88 1.65 -4.19
N LEU A 51 -2.85 0.89 -3.84
CA LEU A 51 -1.60 0.80 -4.61
C LEU A 51 -1.85 0.20 -5.99
N MET A 52 -2.65 -0.86 -6.07
CA MET A 52 -3.02 -1.49 -7.33
C MET A 52 -3.81 -0.54 -8.23
N GLY A 53 -4.83 0.14 -7.69
CA GLY A 53 -5.66 1.09 -8.44
C GLY A 53 -4.90 2.35 -8.87
N SER A 54 -4.13 2.95 -7.97
CA SER A 54 -3.35 4.16 -8.25
C SER A 54 -2.24 3.93 -9.27
N ASN A 55 -1.50 2.80 -9.20
CA ASN A 55 -0.48 2.47 -10.19
C ASN A 55 -1.07 2.26 -11.59
N LEU A 56 -2.25 1.64 -11.69
CA LEU A 56 -2.95 1.49 -12.97
C LEU A 56 -3.35 2.85 -13.55
N ALA A 57 -3.97 3.70 -12.72
CA ALA A 57 -4.42 5.03 -13.13
C ALA A 57 -3.26 5.94 -13.53
N VAL A 58 -2.17 5.95 -12.75
CA VAL A 58 -0.95 6.72 -13.06
C VAL A 58 -0.34 6.27 -14.38
N SER A 59 -0.27 4.97 -14.64
CA SER A 59 0.26 4.44 -15.90
C SER A 59 -0.59 4.82 -17.13
N LEU A 60 -1.91 4.94 -16.98
CA LEU A 60 -2.81 5.43 -18.03
C LEU A 60 -2.63 6.93 -18.32
N ILE A 61 -2.46 7.73 -17.26
CA ILE A 61 -2.44 9.20 -17.32
C ILE A 61 -1.03 9.75 -17.62
N ARG A 62 0.02 8.93 -17.54
CA ARG A 62 1.44 9.32 -17.69
C ARG A 62 1.78 10.18 -18.91
N ASN A 63 1.07 10.02 -20.03
CA ASN A 63 1.36 10.75 -21.27
C ASN A 63 0.80 12.19 -21.27
N PHE A 64 -0.14 12.50 -20.38
CA PHE A 64 -0.78 13.81 -20.29
C PHE A 64 -0.16 14.72 -19.22
N VAL A 65 0.69 14.18 -18.34
CA VAL A 65 1.23 14.89 -17.17
C VAL A 65 2.59 15.48 -17.50
N SER A 66 2.73 16.80 -17.38
CA SER A 66 4.03 17.47 -17.53
C SER A 66 4.93 17.22 -16.31
N GLU A 67 6.24 17.18 -16.53
CA GLU A 67 7.21 16.85 -15.48
C GLU A 67 7.14 17.77 -14.26
N SER A 68 6.80 19.04 -14.47
CA SER A 68 6.72 20.05 -13.42
C SER A 68 5.59 19.80 -12.41
N VAL A 69 4.53 19.06 -12.79
CA VAL A 69 3.33 18.84 -11.95
C VAL A 69 3.08 17.35 -11.62
N ARG A 70 4.08 16.50 -11.85
CA ARG A 70 3.97 15.04 -11.72
C ARG A 70 3.64 14.59 -10.29
N LEU A 71 4.42 15.04 -9.31
CA LEU A 71 4.23 14.62 -7.90
C LEU A 71 2.86 15.06 -7.35
N PRO A 72 2.40 16.33 -7.49
CA PRO A 72 1.06 16.72 -7.07
C PRO A 72 -0.05 15.92 -7.77
N ALA A 73 0.07 15.67 -9.08
CA ALA A 73 -0.92 14.90 -9.82
C ALA A 73 -1.02 13.46 -9.29
N PHE A 74 0.10 12.81 -8.97
CA PHE A 74 0.09 11.46 -8.41
C PHE A 74 -0.52 11.40 -7.02
N VAL A 75 -0.22 12.37 -6.15
CA VAL A 75 -0.83 12.46 -4.82
C VAL A 75 -2.34 12.65 -4.93
N MET A 76 -2.83 13.47 -5.87
CA MET A 76 -4.27 13.66 -6.10
C MET A 76 -4.96 12.37 -6.58
N ILE A 77 -4.31 11.59 -7.45
CA ILE A 77 -4.82 10.28 -7.89
C ILE A 77 -4.86 9.31 -6.69
N ILE A 78 -3.79 9.23 -5.90
CA ILE A 78 -3.76 8.36 -4.73
C ILE A 78 -4.84 8.77 -3.74
N ALA A 79 -4.99 10.07 -3.46
CA ALA A 79 -6.00 10.60 -2.55
C ALA A 79 -7.42 10.21 -2.96
N SER A 80 -7.77 10.28 -4.25
CA SER A 80 -9.11 9.87 -4.70
C SER A 80 -9.36 8.37 -4.49
N PHE A 81 -8.38 7.50 -4.74
CA PHE A 81 -8.49 6.08 -4.44
C PHE A 81 -8.57 5.80 -2.94
N VAL A 82 -7.83 6.54 -2.11
CA VAL A 82 -7.91 6.42 -0.65
C VAL A 82 -9.30 6.83 -0.16
N THR A 83 -9.87 7.92 -0.66
CA THR A 83 -11.23 8.34 -0.30
C THR A 83 -12.27 7.30 -0.73
N CYS A 84 -12.10 6.66 -1.90
CA CYS A 84 -12.96 5.53 -2.27
C CYS A 84 -12.84 4.35 -1.29
N ALA A 85 -11.62 4.02 -0.85
CA ALA A 85 -11.40 2.96 0.14
C ALA A 85 -11.98 3.32 1.52
N GLU A 86 -11.89 4.59 1.92
CA GLU A 86 -12.48 5.14 3.15
C GLU A 86 -14.00 4.96 3.17
N LEU A 87 -14.68 5.38 2.10
CA LEU A 87 -16.13 5.22 1.97
C LEU A 87 -16.54 3.74 1.97
N LEU A 88 -15.72 2.87 1.36
CA LEU A 88 -15.97 1.43 1.34
C LEU A 88 -15.81 0.82 2.74
N MET A 89 -14.78 1.23 3.51
CA MET A 89 -14.63 0.82 4.91
C MET A 89 -15.80 1.28 5.77
N GLN A 90 -16.27 2.52 5.59
CA GLN A 90 -17.42 3.04 6.33
C GLN A 90 -18.70 2.25 6.03
N ALA A 91 -18.86 1.72 4.82
CA ALA A 91 -20.01 0.93 4.41
C ALA A 91 -19.99 -0.53 4.89
N PHE A 92 -18.82 -1.19 4.88
CA PHE A 92 -18.71 -2.63 5.18
C PHE A 92 -18.17 -2.93 6.59
N THR A 93 -17.32 -2.08 7.16
CA THR A 93 -16.59 -2.36 8.42
C THR A 93 -16.47 -1.09 9.26
N TYR A 94 -17.57 -0.70 9.91
CA TYR A 94 -17.67 0.55 10.68
C TYR A 94 -16.77 0.57 11.94
N GLU A 95 -16.64 -0.56 12.65
CA GLU A 95 -15.74 -0.64 13.81
C GLU A 95 -14.28 -0.40 13.43
N LEU A 96 -13.84 -1.00 12.31
CA LEU A 96 -12.50 -0.79 11.81
C LEU A 96 -12.29 0.66 11.36
N TYR A 97 -13.30 1.28 10.75
CA TYR A 97 -13.27 2.70 10.37
C TYR A 97 -13.12 3.64 11.58
N LEU A 98 -13.77 3.37 12.72
CA LEU A 98 -13.62 4.19 13.93
C LEU A 98 -12.17 4.23 14.44
N ILE A 99 -11.42 3.15 14.26
CA ILE A 99 -10.03 3.03 14.70
C ILE A 99 -9.09 3.55 13.61
N LEU A 100 -9.30 3.11 12.37
CA LEU A 100 -8.41 3.37 11.24
C LEU A 100 -8.62 4.73 10.58
N GLY A 101 -9.76 5.40 10.79
CA GLY A 101 -10.14 6.64 10.11
C GLY A 101 -9.10 7.75 10.22
N ILE A 102 -8.46 7.87 11.38
CA ILE A 102 -7.37 8.85 11.62
C ILE A 102 -6.09 8.47 10.84
N PHE A 103 -5.92 7.19 10.53
CA PHE A 103 -4.76 6.64 9.83
C PHE A 103 -4.97 6.55 8.31
N ILE A 104 -6.18 6.73 7.79
CA ILE A 104 -6.45 6.73 6.34
C ILE A 104 -5.62 7.80 5.60
N PRO A 105 -5.46 9.04 6.11
CA PRO A 105 -4.56 10.03 5.50
C PRO A 105 -3.06 9.61 5.45
N LEU A 106 -2.63 8.67 6.32
CA LEU A 106 -1.27 8.11 6.25
C LEU A 106 -1.07 7.21 5.03
N ILE A 107 -2.15 6.71 4.42
CA ILE A 107 -2.08 5.97 3.16
C ILE A 107 -1.73 6.94 2.03
N VAL A 108 -2.38 8.11 1.97
CA VAL A 108 -2.12 9.14 0.94
C VAL A 108 -0.67 9.61 0.98
N THR A 109 -0.13 9.79 2.19
CA THR A 109 1.23 10.27 2.43
C THR A 109 2.26 9.14 2.53
N ASN A 110 1.87 7.90 2.20
CA ASN A 110 2.78 6.77 2.28
C ASN A 110 3.86 6.86 1.18
N CYS A 111 5.11 7.01 1.62
CA CYS A 111 6.26 7.13 0.74
C CYS A 111 6.44 5.92 -0.18
N ALA A 112 6.07 4.72 0.27
CA ALA A 112 6.14 3.51 -0.56
C ALA A 112 5.18 3.60 -1.76
N ILE A 113 3.96 4.10 -1.54
CA ILE A 113 2.94 4.23 -2.60
C ILE A 113 3.38 5.29 -3.61
N LEU A 114 3.78 6.48 -3.13
CA LEU A 114 4.24 7.55 -3.99
C LEU A 114 5.52 7.17 -4.76
N GLY A 115 6.46 6.51 -4.10
CA GLY A 115 7.72 6.07 -4.68
C GLY A 115 7.53 5.05 -5.82
N ARG A 116 6.59 4.10 -5.68
CA ARG A 116 6.27 3.15 -6.77
C ARG A 116 5.52 3.83 -7.91
N ALA A 117 4.60 4.73 -7.60
CA ALA A 117 3.88 5.50 -8.62
C ALA A 117 4.84 6.33 -9.49
N ASP A 118 5.81 7.01 -8.88
CA ASP A 118 6.79 7.81 -9.62
C ASP A 118 7.87 6.97 -10.31
N ALA A 119 8.49 6.00 -9.63
CA ALA A 119 9.61 5.24 -10.19
C ALA A 119 9.19 4.18 -11.22
N PHE A 120 8.02 3.55 -11.04
CA PHE A 120 7.58 2.42 -11.85
C PHE A 120 6.36 2.75 -12.72
N ALA A 121 5.26 3.22 -12.14
CA ALA A 121 4.01 3.42 -12.89
C ALA A 121 4.13 4.51 -13.97
N SER A 122 4.90 5.58 -13.71
CA SER A 122 5.12 6.66 -14.68
C SER A 122 5.89 6.23 -15.95
N ARG A 123 6.67 5.14 -15.88
CA ARG A 123 7.56 4.69 -16.97
C ARG A 123 7.13 3.37 -17.62
N ASN A 124 6.22 2.62 -17.00
CA ASN A 124 5.77 1.32 -17.48
C ASN A 124 4.31 1.32 -17.96
N PRO A 125 3.92 0.40 -18.87
CA PRO A 125 2.54 0.27 -19.34
C PRO A 125 1.59 -0.25 -18.22
N PRO A 126 0.26 -0.17 -18.42
CA PRO A 126 -0.72 -0.41 -17.36
C PRO A 126 -0.74 -1.84 -16.82
N LEU A 127 -0.53 -2.85 -17.67
CA LEU A 127 -0.48 -4.25 -17.25
C LEU A 127 0.65 -4.54 -16.24
N PRO A 128 1.93 -4.22 -16.53
CA PRO A 128 3.00 -4.43 -15.56
C PRO A 128 2.90 -3.50 -14.34
N ALA A 129 2.36 -2.29 -14.49
CA ALA A 129 2.13 -1.39 -13.36
C ALA A 129 1.11 -1.94 -12.35
N LEU A 130 0.06 -2.60 -12.85
CA LEU A 130 -0.92 -3.30 -12.01
C LEU A 130 -0.29 -4.46 -11.24
N LEU A 131 0.50 -5.28 -11.95
CA LEU A 131 1.18 -6.43 -11.35
C LEU A 131 2.22 -5.99 -10.31
N ASP A 132 2.93 -4.90 -10.57
CA ASP A 132 3.83 -4.27 -9.60
C ASP A 132 3.09 -3.81 -8.34
N GLY A 133 1.98 -3.09 -8.52
CA GLY A 133 1.16 -2.62 -7.39
C GLY A 133 0.60 -3.77 -6.55
N ALA A 134 0.15 -4.85 -7.18
CA ALA A 134 -0.34 -6.03 -6.49
C ALA A 134 0.77 -6.75 -5.70
N MET A 135 1.95 -6.97 -6.30
CA MET A 135 3.07 -7.67 -5.66
C MET A 135 3.67 -6.85 -4.51
N MET A 136 3.91 -5.54 -4.71
CA MET A 136 4.41 -4.67 -3.64
C MET A 136 3.39 -4.50 -2.51
N GLY A 137 2.10 -4.41 -2.85
CA GLY A 137 1.02 -4.32 -1.86
C GLY A 137 0.94 -5.58 -1.00
N LEU A 138 1.06 -6.76 -1.62
CA LEU A 138 1.13 -8.04 -0.91
C LEU A 138 2.37 -8.13 -0.01
N GLY A 139 3.54 -7.70 -0.48
CA GLY A 139 4.76 -7.65 0.32
C GLY A 139 4.61 -6.73 1.54
N PHE A 140 4.02 -5.56 1.35
CA PHE A 140 3.76 -4.61 2.43
C PHE A 140 2.75 -5.16 3.45
N LEU A 141 1.66 -5.77 2.97
CA LEU A 141 0.66 -6.46 3.80
C LEU A 141 1.32 -7.57 4.63
N ALA A 142 2.13 -8.43 4.01
CA ALA A 142 2.80 -9.53 4.72
C ALA A 142 3.70 -9.00 5.85
N VAL A 143 4.45 -7.93 5.61
CA VAL A 143 5.29 -7.32 6.65
C VAL A 143 4.45 -6.72 7.78
N LEU A 144 3.34 -6.04 7.46
CA LEU A 144 2.42 -5.51 8.47
C LEU A 144 1.84 -6.63 9.33
N VAL A 145 1.40 -7.74 8.72
CA VAL A 145 0.83 -8.89 9.43
C VAL A 145 1.86 -9.54 10.35
N VAL A 146 3.08 -9.77 9.86
CA VAL A 146 4.15 -10.36 10.67
C VAL A 146 4.53 -9.46 11.85
N LEU A 147 4.68 -8.15 11.63
CA LEU A 147 5.01 -7.20 12.70
C LEU A 147 3.86 -7.00 13.69
N GLY A 148 2.61 -6.92 13.18
CA GLY A 148 1.41 -6.87 14.01
C GLY A 148 1.29 -8.10 14.90
N GLY A 149 1.52 -9.29 14.34
CA GLY A 149 1.51 -10.55 15.09
C GLY A 149 2.62 -10.64 16.13
N LEU A 150 3.83 -10.21 15.79
CA LEU A 150 4.93 -10.17 16.74
C LEU A 150 4.66 -9.19 17.89
N ARG A 151 4.13 -8.00 17.58
CA ARG A 151 3.83 -6.96 18.57
C ARG A 151 2.66 -7.34 19.47
N GLU A 152 1.61 -7.95 18.92
CA GLU A 152 0.47 -8.45 19.70
C GLU A 152 0.92 -9.59 20.62
N LEU A 153 1.73 -10.53 20.12
CA LEU A 153 2.26 -11.65 20.90
C LEU A 153 3.15 -11.18 22.05
N ILE A 154 4.06 -10.23 21.81
CA ILE A 154 4.97 -9.69 22.84
C ILE A 154 4.24 -8.77 23.82
N GLY A 155 3.26 -7.98 23.34
CA GLY A 155 2.57 -6.98 24.15
C GLY A 155 1.45 -7.55 25.01
N GLN A 156 0.63 -8.47 24.47
CA GLN A 156 -0.57 -8.99 25.11
C GLN A 156 -0.49 -10.48 25.47
N GLY A 157 0.58 -11.19 25.11
CA GLY A 157 0.79 -12.60 25.44
C GLY A 157 -0.22 -13.57 24.81
N THR A 158 -0.95 -13.10 23.80
CA THR A 158 -2.09 -13.76 23.18
C THR A 158 -2.06 -13.51 21.67
N LEU A 159 -2.63 -14.43 20.89
CA LEU A 159 -2.67 -14.40 19.42
C LEU A 159 -4.16 -14.36 19.02
N PHE A 160 -4.60 -13.34 18.29
CA PHE A 160 -6.00 -13.13 17.88
C PHE A 160 -6.98 -12.81 19.04
N VAL A 161 -6.70 -11.80 19.87
CA VAL A 161 -7.67 -11.42 20.94
C VAL A 161 -8.87 -10.63 20.39
N ASP A 162 -8.71 -9.91 19.29
CA ASP A 162 -9.71 -8.99 18.73
C ASP A 162 -10.41 -9.51 17.46
N MET A 163 -10.50 -10.83 17.23
CA MET A 163 -11.31 -11.39 16.12
C MET A 163 -12.76 -11.67 16.57
N HIS A 164 -13.46 -10.64 17.06
CA HIS A 164 -14.91 -10.68 17.28
C HIS A 164 -15.61 -9.58 16.48
#